data_AF-A0A4V1S9P0-F1
#
_entry.id   AF-A0A4V1S9P0-F1
#
_cell.length_a   1.000
_cell.length_b   1.000
_cell.length_c   1.000
_cell.angle_alpha   90.00
_cell.angle_beta   90.00
_cell.angle_gamma   90.00
#
_symmetry.space_group_name_H-M   'P 1'
#
loop_
_entity.id
_entity.type
_entity.pdbx_description
1 polymer ?
#
loop_
_entity_poly.entity_id
_entity_poly.type
_entity_poly.pdbx_seq_one_letter_code
_entity_poly.pdbx_strand_id
1 'polypeptide(L)'
;MSRTHDRIALTGWPFDLAATLNSGQVFHWHRLEKGGFAGLIGSTPVSISQPSPDLLHCTRGTAPLVRHYLALDHDLHALAATFPADDEGLRRAVAWCPGLRILRQPSWECLATFITSSLKQVPHIRQIS
;
A
#
# COMPACT_ATOMS: atom_id res chain seq x y z
N MET A 1 8.57 -27.88 8.84
CA MET A 1 7.54 -27.02 8.22
C MET A 1 8.21 -25.71 7.80
N SER A 2 8.65 -25.62 6.54
CA SER A 2 9.46 -24.50 6.04
C SER A 2 8.60 -23.26 5.85
N ARG A 3 8.94 -22.12 6.49
CA ARG A 3 8.20 -20.86 6.34
C ARG A 3 8.44 -20.30 4.93
N THR A 4 7.39 -20.30 4.10
CA THR A 4 7.39 -19.85 2.69
C THR A 4 7.36 -18.33 2.50
N HIS A 5 7.37 -17.54 3.57
CA HIS A 5 7.14 -16.09 3.54
C HIS A 5 8.16 -15.35 4.39
N ASP A 6 8.59 -14.17 3.91
CA ASP A 6 9.35 -13.22 4.71
C ASP A 6 8.42 -12.46 5.67
N ARG A 7 8.99 -12.01 6.79
CA ARG A 7 8.28 -11.25 7.82
C ARG A 7 8.85 -9.84 7.91
N ILE A 8 7.99 -8.84 7.87
CA ILE A 8 8.34 -7.43 8.05
C ILE A 8 7.62 -6.95 9.30
N ALA A 9 8.40 -6.68 10.36
CA ALA A 9 7.87 -6.00 11.54
C ALA A 9 7.58 -4.53 11.20
N LEU A 10 6.42 -4.05 11.65
CA LEU A 10 5.99 -2.67 11.55
C LEU A 10 6.12 -2.04 12.94
N THR A 11 6.71 -0.85 13.00
CA THR A 11 6.93 -0.10 14.24
C THR A 11 6.71 1.37 13.99
N GLY A 12 6.18 2.10 14.98
CA GLY A 12 5.94 3.53 14.89
C GLY A 12 4.53 3.84 14.39
N TRP A 13 4.42 4.62 13.32
CA TRP A 13 3.13 5.07 12.79
C TRP A 13 2.30 3.89 12.25
N PRO A 14 0.98 3.83 12.52
CA PRO A 14 0.12 2.75 12.06
C PRO A 14 0.24 2.47 10.55
N PHE A 15 0.00 1.22 10.16
CA PHE A 15 -0.06 0.83 8.75
C PHE A 15 -1.27 -0.04 8.51
N ASP A 16 -1.99 0.23 7.42
CA ASP A 16 -3.12 -0.56 6.97
C ASP A 16 -2.90 -0.91 5.49
N LEU A 17 -2.58 -2.18 5.25
CA LEU A 17 -2.35 -2.73 3.92
C LEU A 17 -3.59 -2.60 3.04
N ALA A 18 -4.77 -2.87 3.60
CA ALA A 18 -6.00 -2.88 2.83
C ALA A 18 -6.44 -1.46 2.47
N ALA A 19 -6.35 -0.51 3.39
CA ALA A 19 -6.60 0.91 3.12
C ALA A 19 -5.62 1.43 2.06
N THR A 20 -4.34 1.08 2.17
CA THR A 20 -3.30 1.47 1.22
C THR A 20 -3.58 0.94 -0.19
N LEU A 21 -3.77 -0.36 -0.36
CA LEU A 21 -3.95 -0.97 -1.69
C LEU A 21 -5.32 -0.69 -2.32
N ASN A 22 -6.37 -0.36 -1.53
CA ASN A 22 -7.70 -0.04 -2.05
C ASN A 22 -8.02 1.46 -2.10
N SER A 23 -7.06 2.34 -1.80
CA SER A 23 -7.25 3.79 -1.84
C SER A 23 -7.49 4.38 -3.24
N GLY A 24 -7.41 3.56 -4.29
CA GLY A 24 -7.53 3.99 -5.69
C GLY A 24 -6.21 4.48 -6.29
N GLN A 25 -5.09 4.39 -5.55
CA GLN A 25 -3.77 4.71 -6.10
C GLN A 25 -3.22 3.63 -7.03
N VAL A 26 -3.65 2.37 -6.87
CA VAL A 26 -3.25 1.21 -7.67
C VAL A 26 -4.46 0.31 -7.91
N PHE A 27 -4.46 -0.44 -9.01
CA PHE A 27 -5.61 -1.28 -9.41
C PHE A 27 -5.26 -2.74 -9.71
N HIS A 28 -3.98 -3.11 -9.79
CA HIS A 28 -3.51 -4.44 -10.17
C HIS A 28 -3.28 -5.41 -8.99
N TRP A 29 -3.74 -5.03 -7.79
CA TRP A 29 -3.69 -5.91 -6.62
C TRP A 29 -4.99 -6.70 -6.49
N HIS A 30 -4.87 -8.03 -6.49
CA HIS A 30 -6.00 -8.95 -6.35
C HIS A 30 -6.09 -9.49 -4.93
N ARG A 31 -7.29 -9.44 -4.33
CA ARG A 31 -7.54 -10.01 -3.01
C ARG A 31 -7.48 -11.54 -3.08
N LEU A 32 -6.78 -12.17 -2.14
CA LEU A 32 -6.72 -13.63 -2.02
C LEU A 32 -7.83 -14.15 -1.08
N GLU A 33 -8.35 -15.36 -1.36
CA GLU A 33 -9.41 -16.00 -0.56
C GLU A 33 -9.05 -16.16 0.92
N LYS A 34 -7.78 -16.48 1.21
CA LYS A 34 -7.25 -16.67 2.57
C LYS A 34 -6.82 -15.35 3.24
N GLY A 35 -7.17 -14.21 2.64
CA GLY A 35 -6.71 -12.89 3.06
C GLY A 35 -5.38 -12.48 2.41
N GLY A 36 -5.10 -11.18 2.43
CA GLY A 36 -3.97 -10.58 1.73
C GLY A 36 -4.24 -10.29 0.25
N PHE A 37 -3.19 -9.91 -0.45
CA PHE A 37 -3.21 -9.43 -1.81
C PHE A 37 -2.07 -10.06 -2.62
N ALA A 38 -2.33 -10.38 -3.88
CA ALA A 38 -1.32 -10.76 -4.85
C ALA A 38 -1.27 -9.75 -6.00
N GLY A 39 -0.08 -9.47 -6.50
CA GLY A 39 0.14 -8.53 -7.58
C GLY A 39 1.58 -8.55 -8.04
N LEU A 40 1.93 -7.55 -8.84
CA LEU A 40 3.29 -7.32 -9.34
C LEU A 40 3.85 -6.04 -8.72
N ILE A 41 5.12 -6.09 -8.33
CA ILE A 41 5.91 -4.88 -8.09
C ILE A 41 7.00 -4.86 -9.17
N GLY A 42 6.86 -3.97 -10.15
CA GLY A 42 7.62 -4.06 -11.40
C GLY A 42 7.33 -5.38 -12.10
N SER A 43 8.36 -6.20 -12.34
CA SER A 43 8.22 -7.54 -12.93
C SER A 43 8.21 -8.68 -11.90
N THR A 44 8.20 -8.37 -10.60
CA THR A 44 8.31 -9.38 -9.53
C THR A 44 6.93 -9.75 -8.98
N PRO A 45 6.51 -11.03 -9.03
CA PRO A 45 5.29 -11.49 -8.37
C PRO A 45 5.42 -11.45 -6.85
N VAL A 46 4.48 -10.78 -6.20
CA VAL A 46 4.47 -10.62 -4.75
C VAL A 46 3.07 -10.92 -4.21
N SER A 47 3.02 -11.72 -3.15
CA SER A 47 1.87 -11.81 -2.26
C SER A 47 2.21 -11.11 -0.96
N ILE A 48 1.29 -10.29 -0.43
CA ILE A 48 1.44 -9.54 0.82
C ILE A 48 0.19 -9.76 1.67
N SER A 49 0.35 -10.06 2.95
CA SER A 49 -0.74 -10.08 3.92
C SER A 49 -0.34 -9.40 5.23
N GLN A 50 -1.33 -8.85 5.93
CA GLN A 50 -1.15 -8.24 7.25
C GLN A 50 -1.92 -9.07 8.28
N PRO A 51 -1.31 -10.12 8.85
CA PRO A 51 -1.96 -10.96 9.85
C PRO A 51 -2.27 -10.25 11.17
N SER A 52 -1.54 -9.19 11.50
CA SER A 52 -1.73 -8.36 12.69
C SER A 52 -1.30 -6.92 12.40
N PRO A 53 -1.72 -5.92 13.20
CA PRO A 53 -1.38 -4.51 12.96
C PRO A 53 0.14 -4.28 12.77
N ASP A 54 0.96 -4.99 13.54
CA ASP A 54 2.42 -4.76 13.59
C ASP A 54 3.25 -5.70 12.70
N LEU A 55 2.61 -6.45 11.79
CA LEU A 55 3.30 -7.48 11.01
C LEU A 55 2.77 -7.60 9.59
N LEU A 56 3.68 -7.58 8.62
CA LEU A 56 3.42 -8.04 7.25
C LEU A 56 4.12 -9.37 6.98
N HIS A 57 3.44 -10.22 6.22
CA HIS A 57 4.02 -11.35 5.52
C HIS A 57 4.10 -11.03 4.04
N CYS A 58 5.21 -11.38 3.39
CA CYS A 58 5.34 -11.27 1.95
C CYS A 58 6.05 -12.47 1.32
N THR A 59 6.00 -12.59 -0.01
CA THR A 59 6.76 -13.60 -0.75
C THR A 59 8.23 -13.62 -0.33
N ARG A 60 8.78 -14.80 -0.07
CA ARG A 60 10.18 -14.94 0.35
C ARG A 60 11.15 -14.31 -0.66
N GLY A 61 12.14 -13.57 -0.15
CA GLY A 61 13.13 -12.84 -0.94
C GLY A 61 12.66 -11.46 -1.42
N THR A 62 11.43 -11.03 -1.07
CA THR A 62 10.86 -9.75 -1.55
C THR A 62 10.77 -8.70 -0.46
N ALA A 63 11.19 -8.98 0.78
CA ALA A 63 11.02 -8.05 1.89
C ALA A 63 11.59 -6.64 1.66
N PRO A 64 12.82 -6.46 1.10
CA PRO A 64 13.34 -5.13 0.79
C PRO A 64 12.50 -4.39 -0.27
N LEU A 65 12.07 -5.11 -1.32
CA LEU A 65 11.23 -4.58 -2.39
C LEU A 65 9.87 -4.10 -1.83
N VAL A 66 9.24 -4.93 -1.00
CA VAL A 66 7.96 -4.61 -0.35
C VAL A 66 8.08 -3.43 0.59
N ARG A 67 9.14 -3.38 1.42
CA ARG A 67 9.41 -2.24 2.32
C ARG A 67 9.50 -0.93 1.55
N HIS A 68 10.26 -0.93 0.45
CA HIS A 68 10.45 0.24 -0.38
C HIS A 68 9.16 0.65 -1.10
N TYR A 69 8.46 -0.30 -1.73
CA TYR A 69 7.23 -0.06 -2.48
C TYR A 69 6.10 0.51 -1.61
N LEU A 70 5.92 -0.06 -0.40
CA LEU A 70 4.91 0.40 0.56
C LEU A 70 5.34 1.66 1.33
N ALA A 71 6.51 2.23 1.03
CA ALA A 71 7.06 3.41 1.70
C ALA A 71 7.09 3.30 3.23
N LEU A 72 7.48 2.12 3.75
CA LEU A 72 7.49 1.83 5.19
C LEU A 72 8.59 2.61 5.94
N ASP A 73 9.53 3.20 5.21
CA ASP A 73 10.59 4.06 5.74
C ASP A 73 10.17 5.53 5.89
N HIS A 74 8.99 5.93 5.43
CA HIS A 74 8.50 7.30 5.65
C HIS A 74 8.18 7.55 7.13
N ASP A 75 8.81 8.59 7.68
CA ASP A 75 8.48 9.15 8.99
C ASP A 75 7.20 9.99 8.89
N LEU A 76 6.06 9.32 9.09
CA LEU A 76 4.77 9.99 9.08
C LEU A 76 4.52 10.84 10.32
N HIS A 77 5.23 10.64 11.42
CA HIS A 77 5.14 11.55 12.57
C HIS A 77 5.71 12.91 12.19
N ALA A 78 6.90 12.92 11.59
CA ALA A 78 7.52 14.16 11.10
C ALA A 78 6.65 14.83 10.03
N LEU A 79 6.10 14.07 9.07
CA LEU A 79 5.23 14.61 8.03
C LEU A 79 3.95 15.21 8.62
N ALA A 80 3.26 14.48 9.51
CA ALA A 80 2.04 14.99 10.15
C ALA A 80 2.32 16.26 10.98
N ALA A 81 3.50 16.37 11.59
CA ALA A 81 3.92 17.57 12.32
C ALA A 81 4.16 18.80 11.41
N THR A 82 4.28 18.62 10.09
CA THR A 82 4.36 19.74 9.14
C THR A 82 3.01 20.36 8.79
N PHE A 83 1.90 19.71 9.14
CA PHE A 83 0.57 20.23 8.84
C PHE A 83 0.24 21.43 9.74
N PRO A 84 -0.50 22.45 9.23
CA PRO A 84 -0.91 23.57 10.05
C PRO A 84 -1.71 23.10 11.27
N ALA A 85 -1.32 23.53 12.48
CA ALA A 85 -1.94 23.11 13.73
C ALA A 85 -3.44 23.45 13.81
N ASP A 86 -3.83 24.54 13.14
CA ASP A 86 -5.21 25.05 13.14
C ASP A 86 -6.09 24.45 12.02
N ASP A 87 -5.55 23.53 11.20
CA ASP A 87 -6.32 22.85 10.16
C ASP A 87 -7.04 21.61 10.70
N GLU A 88 -8.24 21.85 11.22
CA GLU A 88 -9.15 20.80 11.72
C GLU A 88 -9.56 19.80 10.63
N GLY A 89 -9.53 20.18 9.34
CA GLY A 89 -9.83 19.28 8.23
C GLY A 89 -8.76 18.21 8.09
N LEU A 90 -7.50 18.63 8.01
CA LEU A 90 -6.35 17.72 7.94
C LEU A 90 -6.24 16.84 9.19
N ARG A 91 -6.44 17.41 10.38
CA ARG A 91 -6.41 16.66 11.64
C ARG A 91 -7.41 15.50 11.65
N ARG A 92 -8.65 15.76 11.20
CA ARG A 92 -9.69 14.72 11.10
C ARG A 92 -9.37 13.69 10.01
N ALA A 93 -8.84 14.11 8.87
CA ALA A 93 -8.47 13.19 7.80
C ALA A 93 -7.37 12.20 8.25
N VAL A 94 -6.33 12.70 8.93
CA VAL A 94 -5.25 11.87 9.49
C VAL A 94 -5.79 10.89 10.54
N ALA A 95 -6.69 11.34 11.41
CA ALA A 95 -7.31 10.48 12.43
C ALA A 95 -8.23 9.41 11.83
N TRP A 96 -8.87 9.69 10.68
CA TRP A 96 -9.76 8.75 10.01
C TRP A 96 -9.02 7.62 9.27
N CYS A 97 -7.88 7.92 8.66
CA CYS A 97 -7.07 6.95 7.92
C CYS A 97 -5.60 6.94 8.35
N PRO A 98 -5.29 6.62 9.62
CA PRO A 98 -3.92 6.70 10.13
C PRO A 98 -3.00 5.68 9.44
N GLY A 99 -3.52 4.55 8.97
CA GLY A 99 -2.72 3.50 8.34
C GLY A 99 -2.40 3.70 6.85
N LEU A 100 -2.93 4.74 6.22
CA LEU A 100 -2.83 4.92 4.77
C LEU A 100 -1.43 5.39 4.35
N ARG A 101 -0.86 4.76 3.32
CA ARG A 101 0.43 5.17 2.72
C ARG A 101 0.27 5.51 1.25
N ILE A 102 1.10 6.44 0.77
CA ILE A 102 1.34 6.66 -0.66
C ILE A 102 2.44 5.70 -1.11
N LEU A 103 2.14 4.87 -2.11
CA LEU A 103 3.06 3.87 -2.65
C LEU A 103 4.12 4.51 -3.54
N ARG A 104 5.33 3.92 -3.55
CA ARG A 104 6.38 4.23 -4.52
C ARG A 104 6.17 3.45 -5.81
N GLN A 105 5.17 3.87 -6.58
CA GLN A 105 4.83 3.24 -7.86
C GLN A 105 5.88 3.56 -8.93
N PRO A 106 6.22 2.62 -9.82
CA PRO A 106 6.94 2.92 -11.05
C PRO A 106 6.22 4.02 -11.84
N SER A 107 6.96 4.99 -12.38
CA SER A 107 6.38 6.15 -13.05
C SER A 107 5.44 5.78 -14.21
N TRP A 108 5.71 4.67 -14.90
CA TRP A 108 4.85 4.17 -15.97
C TRP A 108 3.52 3.61 -15.44
N GLU A 109 3.52 2.88 -14.31
CA GLU A 109 2.31 2.34 -13.67
C GLU A 109 1.41 3.48 -13.22
N CYS A 110 2.02 4.49 -12.59
CA CYS A 110 1.32 5.69 -12.16
C CYS A 110 0.70 6.44 -13.35
N LEU A 111 1.46 6.63 -14.43
CA LEU A 111 0.96 7.27 -15.65
C LEU A 111 -0.19 6.50 -16.29
N ALA A 112 -0.06 5.18 -16.44
CA ALA A 112 -1.11 4.34 -17.02
C ALA A 112 -2.38 4.36 -16.16
N THR A 113 -2.23 4.27 -14.83
CA THR A 113 -3.31 4.40 -13.85
C THR A 113 -4.04 5.74 -13.99
N PHE A 114 -3.29 6.83 -14.11
CA PHE A 114 -3.88 8.17 -14.24
C PHE A 114 -4.61 8.36 -15.57
N ILE A 115 -4.00 7.96 -16.69
CA ILE A 115 -4.62 8.03 -18.03
C ILE A 115 -5.92 7.22 -18.06
N THR A 116 -5.90 5.99 -17.53
CA THR A 116 -7.08 5.10 -17.54
C THR A 116 -8.18 5.56 -16.58
N SER A 117 -7.84 6.24 -15.47
CA SER A 117 -8.80 6.82 -14.53
C SER A 117 -9.76 7.83 -15.17
N SER A 118 -9.30 8.55 -16.19
CA SER A 118 -10.09 9.56 -16.90
C SER A 118 -11.02 8.97 -17.96
N LEU A 119 -10.88 7.68 -18.29
CA LEU A 119 -11.54 7.06 -19.45
C LEU A 119 -12.78 6.21 -19.13
N LYS A 120 -13.10 5.89 -17.85
CA LYS A 120 -14.43 5.46 -17.30
C LYS A 120 -14.30 4.87 -15.89
N GLN A 121 -15.45 4.65 -15.21
CA GLN A 121 -15.57 4.20 -13.80
C GLN A 121 -14.67 3.00 -13.43
N VAL A 122 -14.21 3.03 -12.17
CA VAL A 122 -13.27 2.10 -11.49
C VAL A 122 -13.41 0.60 -11.84
N PRO A 123 -14.61 0.03 -12.07
CA PRO A 123 -14.73 -1.39 -12.42
C PRO A 123 -14.02 -1.82 -13.71
N HIS A 124 -13.84 -0.91 -14.69
CA HIS A 124 -13.28 -1.27 -16.01
C HIS A 124 -11.75 -1.31 -16.04
N ILE A 125 -11.07 -0.55 -15.17
CA ILE A 125 -9.60 -0.48 -15.13
C ILE A 125 -8.99 -1.79 -14.61
N ARG A 126 -9.68 -2.45 -13.67
CA ARG A 126 -9.27 -3.75 -13.10
C ARG A 126 -9.29 -4.92 -14.09
N GLN A 127 -9.92 -4.77 -15.27
CA GLN A 127 -9.95 -5.83 -16.29
C GLN A 127 -8.80 -5.72 -17.30
N ILE A 128 -8.07 -4.61 -17.32
CA ILE A 128 -7.00 -4.33 -18.29
C ILE A 128 -5.60 -4.52 -17.67
N SER A 129 -5.48 -4.44 -16.34
CA SER A 129 -4.25 -4.73 -15.60
C SER A 129 -4.14 -6.19 -15.18
#